data_AF-A0A7K5BJ47-F1
#
_entry.id   AF-A0A7K5BJ47-F1
#
_cell.length_a   1.000
_cell.length_b   1.000
_cell.length_c   1.000
_cell.angle_alpha   90.00
_cell.angle_beta   90.00
_cell.angle_gamma   90.00
#
_symmetry.space_group_name_H-M   'P 1'
#
loop_
_entity.id
_entity.type
_entity.pdbx_description
1 polymer ?
#
loop_
_entity_poly.entity_id
_entity_poly.type
_entity_poly.pdbx_seq_one_letter_code
_entity_poly.pdbx_strand_id
1 'polypeptide(L)'
;TSLRYNVQPTQEDAPFMLHVYTIPETCVDSKAHKVFDIGINVSYTGQRNSSNMVIVDVKMLSGFIPLKSSVRKLSNTWFQQIQRTEVNTNHVLVYVEQV
;
A
#
# COMPACT_ATOMS: atom_id res chain seq x y z
N THR A 1 8.88 -28.86 -37.25
CA THR A 1 9.45 -27.88 -36.31
C THR A 1 8.35 -26.94 -35.87
N SER A 2 8.21 -26.69 -34.57
CA SER A 2 7.13 -25.85 -34.02
C SER A 2 7.74 -24.58 -33.42
N LEU A 3 7.20 -23.43 -33.82
CA LEU A 3 7.61 -22.11 -33.33
C LEU A 3 6.80 -21.76 -32.08
N ARG A 4 7.48 -21.31 -31.03
CA ARG A 4 6.86 -20.73 -29.82
C ARG A 4 7.41 -19.33 -29.61
N TYR A 5 6.53 -18.37 -29.37
CA TYR A 5 6.89 -16.98 -29.11
C TYR A 5 5.86 -16.37 -28.14
N ASN A 6 6.24 -15.27 -27.51
CA ASN A 6 5.37 -14.57 -26.58
C ASN A 6 4.52 -13.54 -27.32
N VAL A 7 3.24 -13.50 -27.00
CA VAL A 7 2.30 -12.46 -27.43
C VAL A 7 1.99 -11.59 -26.22
N GLN A 8 1.89 -10.29 -26.44
CA GLN A 8 1.56 -9.36 -25.37
C GLN A 8 0.12 -9.58 -24.91
N PRO A 9 -0.13 -9.78 -23.61
CA PRO A 9 -1.48 -9.85 -23.08
C PRO A 9 -2.21 -8.52 -23.29
N THR A 10 -3.52 -8.58 -23.50
CA THR A 10 -4.38 -7.40 -23.40
C THR A 10 -4.35 -6.88 -21.96
N GLN A 11 -4.32 -5.56 -21.80
CA GLN A 11 -4.51 -4.97 -20.46
C GLN A 11 -5.93 -5.26 -20.01
N GLU A 12 -6.04 -6.06 -18.95
CA GLU A 12 -7.29 -6.26 -18.23
C GLU A 12 -7.40 -5.24 -17.09
N ASP A 13 -8.62 -4.86 -16.75
CA ASP A 13 -8.87 -3.97 -15.64
C ASP A 13 -8.47 -4.64 -14.32
N ALA A 14 -7.56 -3.98 -13.59
CA ALA A 14 -7.18 -4.44 -12.26
C ALA A 14 -8.37 -4.26 -11.29
N PRO A 15 -8.66 -5.25 -10.43
CA PRO A 15 -9.79 -5.17 -9.50
C PRO A 15 -9.55 -4.17 -8.36
N PHE A 16 -8.35 -3.59 -8.26
CA PHE A 16 -8.00 -2.59 -7.26
C PHE A 16 -7.30 -1.42 -7.92
N MET A 17 -7.68 -0.21 -7.51
CA MET A 17 -6.97 1.02 -7.80
C MET A 17 -6.20 1.44 -6.55
N LEU A 18 -4.91 1.68 -6.74
CA LEU A 18 -3.97 2.06 -5.68
C LEU A 18 -3.38 3.42 -6.01
N HIS A 19 -3.58 4.38 -5.12
CA HIS A 19 -2.96 5.70 -5.22
C HIS A 19 -2.07 5.94 -4.00
N VAL A 20 -0.80 6.27 -4.26
CA VAL A 20 0.22 6.45 -3.22
C VAL A 20 0.82 7.84 -3.37
N TYR A 21 0.93 8.56 -2.26
CA TYR A 21 1.50 9.89 -2.20
C TYR A 21 2.28 10.08 -0.90
N THR A 22 3.13 11.11 -0.84
CA THR A 22 3.93 11.42 0.34
C THR A 22 3.56 12.80 0.88
N ILE A 23 3.71 12.97 2.20
CA ILE A 23 3.53 14.26 2.85
C ILE A 23 4.83 14.58 3.60
N PRO A 24 5.55 15.66 3.23
CA PRO A 24 5.27 16.57 2.11
C PRO A 24 5.48 15.91 0.73
N GLU A 25 4.78 16.42 -0.30
CA GLU A 25 4.95 15.95 -1.68
C GLU A 25 6.31 16.33 -2.25
N THR A 26 6.86 17.46 -1.80
CA THR A 26 8.13 17.99 -2.27
C THR A 26 9.23 17.82 -1.23
N CYS A 27 10.42 17.45 -1.69
CA CYS A 27 11.60 17.22 -0.85
C CYS A 27 12.41 18.51 -0.60
N VAL A 28 11.74 19.62 -0.31
CA VAL A 28 12.39 20.95 -0.17
C VAL A 28 12.92 21.16 1.25
N ASP A 29 12.19 20.68 2.25
CA ASP A 29 12.58 20.84 3.64
C ASP A 29 13.60 19.79 4.08
N SER A 30 14.61 20.23 4.84
CA SER A 30 15.63 19.33 5.42
C SER A 30 15.05 18.20 6.28
N LYS A 31 13.85 18.40 6.84
CA LYS A 31 13.09 17.38 7.57
C LYS A 31 12.51 16.31 6.65
N ALA A 32 12.07 16.67 5.45
CA ALA A 32 11.48 15.75 4.47
C ALA A 32 12.49 14.68 4.01
N HIS A 33 13.80 14.99 4.04
CA HIS A 33 14.85 14.00 3.78
C HIS A 33 15.02 12.95 4.88
N LYS A 34 14.50 13.20 6.09
CA LYS A 34 14.68 12.31 7.26
C LYS A 34 13.40 11.61 7.65
N VAL A 35 12.27 12.32 7.58
CA VAL A 35 10.95 11.82 7.98
C VAL A 35 9.92 12.40 7.02
N PHE A 36 9.07 11.54 6.51
CA PHE A 36 7.90 11.89 5.71
C PHE A 36 6.81 10.85 5.98
N ASP A 37 5.56 11.26 5.77
CA ASP A 37 4.42 10.38 5.88
C ASP A 37 4.07 9.81 4.49
N ILE A 38 3.54 8.58 4.47
CA ILE A 38 3.08 7.91 3.26
C ILE A 38 1.55 7.82 3.34
N GLY A 39 0.87 8.43 2.37
CA GLY A 39 -0.56 8.32 2.16
C GLY A 39 -0.86 7.23 1.14
N ILE A 40 -1.79 6.34 1.46
CA ILE A 40 -2.19 5.22 0.59
C ILE A 40 -3.72 5.20 0.52
N ASN A 41 -4.24 5.37 -0.69
CA ASN A 41 -5.66 5.21 -0.99
C ASN A 41 -5.83 3.94 -1.82
N VAL A 42 -6.69 3.05 -1.32
CA VAL A 42 -7.06 1.81 -1.99
C VAL A 42 -8.56 1.85 -2.25
N SER A 43 -8.97 1.50 -3.46
CA SER A 43 -10.38 1.33 -3.80
C SER A 43 -10.58 0.06 -4.62
N TYR A 44 -11.67 -0.65 -4.35
CA TYR A 44 -12.06 -1.82 -5.13
C TYR A 44 -12.84 -1.40 -6.38
N THR A 45 -12.34 -1.77 -7.56
CA THR A 45 -12.94 -1.53 -8.88
C THR A 45 -13.33 -2.84 -9.57
N GLY A 46 -13.33 -3.95 -8.84
CA GLY A 46 -13.70 -5.25 -9.37
C GLY A 46 -15.21 -5.40 -9.59
N GLN A 47 -15.59 -6.49 -10.24
CA GLN A 47 -16.98 -6.75 -10.63
C GLN A 47 -17.91 -7.13 -9.47
N ARG A 48 -17.37 -7.43 -8.28
CA ARG A 48 -18.19 -7.81 -7.11
C ARG A 48 -18.67 -6.56 -6.38
N ASN A 49 -19.68 -6.72 -5.51
CA ASN A 49 -20.19 -5.59 -4.73
C ASN A 49 -19.19 -5.09 -3.67
N SER A 50 -18.29 -5.96 -3.19
CA SER A 50 -17.23 -5.59 -2.24
C SER A 50 -16.04 -6.53 -2.31
N SER A 51 -14.90 -6.07 -1.80
CA SER A 51 -13.77 -6.95 -1.46
C SER A 51 -14.06 -7.72 -0.15
N ASN A 52 -13.32 -8.82 0.12
CA ASN A 52 -13.50 -9.64 1.33
C ASN A 52 -12.38 -9.46 2.36
N MET A 53 -11.14 -9.34 1.91
CA MET A 53 -9.98 -8.99 2.73
C MET A 53 -8.92 -8.44 1.79
N VAL A 54 -8.33 -7.31 2.14
CA VAL A 54 -7.27 -6.67 1.38
C VAL A 54 -6.02 -6.60 2.23
N ILE A 55 -4.90 -7.00 1.64
CA ILE A 55 -3.58 -6.91 2.26
C ILE A 55 -2.79 -5.85 1.49
N VAL A 56 -2.36 -4.82 2.19
CA VAL A 56 -1.48 -3.78 1.65
C VAL A 56 -0.06 -4.05 2.15
N ASP A 57 0.85 -4.38 1.23
CA ASP A 57 2.29 -4.52 1.52
C ASP A 57 3.02 -3.23 1.17
N VAL A 58 3.49 -2.55 2.20
CA VAL A 58 4.22 -1.28 2.09
C VAL A 58 5.70 -1.54 2.34
N LYS A 59 6.48 -1.50 1.26
CA LYS A 59 7.94 -1.57 1.33
C LYS A 59 8.54 -0.18 1.46
N MET A 60 9.37 0.02 2.48
CA MET A 60 10.10 1.27 2.68
C MET A 60 11.19 1.47 1.61
N LEU A 61 11.51 2.73 1.34
CA LEU A 61 12.65 3.09 0.51
C LEU A 61 13.97 2.66 1.17
N SER A 62 15.01 2.47 0.36
CA SER A 62 16.34 2.12 0.86
C SER A 62 16.84 3.17 1.86
N GLY A 63 17.32 2.73 3.02
CA GLY A 63 17.79 3.61 4.09
C GLY A 63 16.69 4.14 5.03
N PHE A 64 15.42 3.80 4.78
CA PHE A 64 14.30 4.17 5.65
C PHE A 64 13.75 2.98 6.42
N ILE A 65 13.26 3.27 7.63
CA ILE A 65 12.57 2.31 8.50
C ILE A 65 11.19 2.85 8.88
N PRO A 66 10.17 1.98 9.04
CA PRO A 66 8.86 2.44 9.46
C PRO A 66 8.89 2.89 10.91
N LEU A 67 8.22 4.01 11.21
CA LEU A 67 8.04 4.47 12.58
C LEU A 67 6.98 3.63 13.28
N LYS A 68 7.42 2.76 14.22
CA LYS A 68 6.53 1.86 14.98
C LYS A 68 5.37 2.57 15.66
N SER A 69 5.58 3.79 16.15
CA SER A 69 4.54 4.60 16.78
C SER A 69 3.45 5.03 15.79
N SER A 70 3.80 5.30 14.53
CA SER A 70 2.86 5.63 13.47
C SER A 70 2.01 4.42 13.09
N VAL A 71 2.64 3.25 12.92
CA VAL A 71 1.90 2.01 12.60
C VAL A 71 0.98 1.58 13.74
N ARG A 72 1.40 1.76 15.00
CA ARG A 72 0.53 1.48 16.15
C ARG A 72 -0.66 2.45 16.24
N LYS A 73 -0.54 3.68 15.74
CA LYS A 73 -1.69 4.57 15.62
C LYS A 73 -2.68 4.02 14.59
N LEU A 74 -2.20 3.53 13.43
CA LEU A 74 -3.06 2.90 12.42
C LEU A 74 -3.83 1.70 12.96
N SER A 75 -3.22 0.84 13.78
CA SER A 75 -3.92 -0.29 14.41
C SER A 75 -4.93 0.14 15.48
N ASN A 76 -4.74 1.31 16.08
CA ASN A 76 -5.57 1.80 17.18
C ASN A 76 -6.62 2.84 16.74
N THR A 77 -6.53 3.35 15.51
CA THR A 77 -7.44 4.35 14.97
C THR A 77 -8.80 3.75 14.65
N TRP A 78 -9.85 4.57 14.76
CA TRP A 78 -11.27 4.27 14.57
C TRP A 78 -11.67 3.76 13.16
N PHE A 79 -10.72 3.53 12.25
CA PHE A 79 -11.01 2.77 11.04
C PHE A 79 -11.25 1.31 11.45
N GLN A 80 -12.49 1.01 11.86
CA GLN A 80 -12.97 -0.31 12.30
C GLN A 80 -12.70 -1.42 11.27
N GLN A 81 -12.28 -1.05 10.06
CA GLN A 81 -11.94 -1.93 8.96
C GLN A 81 -10.48 -2.42 9.00
N ILE A 82 -9.56 -1.82 9.78
CA ILE A 82 -8.18 -2.31 9.91
C ILE A 82 -8.13 -3.38 11.00
N GLN A 83 -7.97 -4.63 10.59
CA GLN A 83 -7.99 -5.77 11.51
C GLN A 83 -6.64 -6.00 12.18
N ARG A 84 -5.54 -5.82 11.42
CA ARG A 84 -4.19 -6.12 11.88
C ARG A 84 -3.15 -5.32 11.11
N THR A 85 -2.04 -5.02 11.78
CA THR A 85 -0.82 -4.50 11.16
C THR A 85 0.39 -5.31 11.59
N GLU A 86 1.26 -5.68 10.66
CA GLU A 86 2.55 -6.31 10.95
C GLU A 86 3.69 -5.40 10.52
N VAL A 87 4.71 -5.30 11.38
CA VAL A 87 5.88 -4.45 11.12
C VAL A 87 7.12 -5.31 11.09
N ASN A 88 7.78 -5.34 9.94
CA ASN A 88 9.13 -5.84 9.77
C ASN A 88 10.12 -4.66 9.74
N THR A 89 11.41 -4.94 9.55
CA THR A 89 12.48 -3.94 9.48
C THR A 89 12.29 -2.92 8.35
N ASN A 90 11.83 -3.35 7.18
CA ASN A 90 11.60 -2.51 6.00
C ASN A 90 10.25 -2.72 5.32
N HIS A 91 9.37 -3.56 5.88
CA HIS A 91 8.03 -3.82 5.37
C HIS A 91 6.98 -3.55 6.45
N VAL A 92 5.83 -3.04 6.03
CA VAL A 92 4.62 -2.95 6.85
C VAL A 92 3.49 -3.62 6.09
N LEU A 93 2.86 -4.62 6.71
CA LEU A 93 1.66 -5.26 6.17
C LEU A 93 0.43 -4.72 6.90
N VAL A 94 -0.59 -4.30 6.15
CA VAL A 94 -1.86 -3.83 6.69
C VAL A 94 -2.98 -4.73 6.18
N TYR A 95 -3.75 -5.30 7.11
CA TYR A 95 -4.89 -6.16 6.83
C TYR A 95 -6.17 -5.36 7.01
N VAL A 96 -6.91 -5.19 5.91
CA VAL A 96 -8.17 -4.45 5.85
C VAL A 96 -9.29 -5.44 5.56
N GLU A 97 -10.34 -5.41 6.38
CA GLU A 97 -11.48 -6.33 6.28
C GLU A 97 -12.28 -6.07 5.00
N GLN A 98 -12.64 -4.83 4.70
CA GLN A 98 -13.43 -4.53 3.50
C GLN A 98 -13.06 -3.16 2.96
N VAL A 99 -12.97 -3.09 1.64
CA VAL A 99 -12.77 -1.89 0.82
C VAL A 99 -13.80 -1.88 -0.31
#